data_AF-A0A3D4M704-F1
#
_entry.id   AF-A0A3D4M704-F1
#
_cell.length_a   1.000
_cell.length_b   1.000
_cell.length_c   1.000
_cell.angle_alpha   90.00
_cell.angle_beta   90.00
_cell.angle_gamma   90.00
#
_symmetry.space_group_name_H-M   'P 1'
#
loop_
_entity.id
_entity.type
_entity.pdbx_description
1 polymer ?
#
loop_
_entity_poly.entity_id
_entity_poly.type
_entity_poly.pdbx_seq_one_letter_code
_entity_poly.pdbx_strand_id
1 'polypeptide(L)'
;MKKTLFVLLTLALVGVGSWYFIQKAGSSTRLSKYVPEESDVVINVNFVALFKKADLAHAEKRASIQALVQKHGDTAIQYMLGELFKDPGSSGIRFTEQAYFFFRNVYDPQKNNAGLLLGLKNPADFEAMIRKIEPDLKVQKDEDLSYWEMPAGTVLVWNSKTALVYKGRNISENLVNAREILSGDMPGIHQKKLFKDAWIKEQDIHVYLDYTKLLAGKPGITDKLDLKGGVAFASGISFMDGEVRMENKVAFENSKDAWLMDLYRHKAKGHTLNYTVNEAPLAAMQLQINTDKLFDILMENETARGALEEMAKGLELKPEEVLDMFSGTVSLGFSGFETRVVKRNIFGMEQESEASLPKGAFFIGIKNHEHFNKLLDKAGLKSETGKYVIDDPFLGPYYLVKTDAGLSVMIHEPMADQLARDKSFGTPDYGEAGTYLKNNANSGYVNLDLQTMPPSFTAILKDEFPRYSLIETSLKPLHHVEFRQDKKRGFSKVVFKNKEQNSLIELLDLTDAIYLKYMELELEEEEEVQIEELILNPEGIELE
;
A
#
# COMPACT_ATOMS: atom_id res chain seq x y z
N MET A 1 -0.74 27.71 14.03
CA MET A 1 -1.83 28.34 13.26
C MET A 1 -1.76 28.09 11.75
N LYS A 2 -0.69 28.46 11.02
CA LYS A 2 -0.79 28.55 9.54
C LYS A 2 -0.58 27.24 8.74
N LYS A 3 0.11 26.22 9.30
CA LYS A 3 0.19 24.86 8.71
C LYS A 3 -1.07 24.03 8.99
N THR A 4 -1.86 24.41 10.00
CA THR A 4 -3.07 23.71 10.42
C THR A 4 -4.12 23.77 9.31
N LEU A 5 -4.38 24.92 8.68
CA LEU A 5 -5.47 25.09 7.71
C LEU A 5 -5.47 24.14 6.49
N PHE A 6 -4.30 23.71 5.99
CA PHE A 6 -4.21 22.74 4.89
C PHE A 6 -4.51 21.30 5.36
N VAL A 7 -3.96 20.91 6.51
CA VAL A 7 -4.32 19.64 7.18
C VAL A 7 -5.80 19.64 7.54
N LEU A 8 -6.34 20.81 7.91
CA LEU A 8 -7.71 20.98 8.33
C LEU A 8 -8.73 20.99 7.20
N LEU A 9 -8.44 21.61 6.05
CA LEU A 9 -9.27 21.44 4.85
C LEU A 9 -9.28 19.97 4.42
N THR A 10 -8.15 19.26 4.56
CA THR A 10 -8.07 17.84 4.23
C THR A 10 -8.86 16.96 5.22
N LEU A 11 -8.84 17.26 6.53
CA LEU A 11 -9.61 16.54 7.56
C LEU A 11 -11.10 16.91 7.59
N ALA A 12 -11.45 18.19 7.40
CA ALA A 12 -12.84 18.66 7.33
C ALA A 12 -13.57 18.09 6.12
N LEU A 13 -12.86 17.86 5.02
CA LEU A 13 -13.39 17.17 3.87
C LEU A 13 -13.62 15.67 4.11
N VAL A 14 -13.12 15.07 5.19
CA VAL A 14 -13.38 13.66 5.56
C VAL A 14 -14.61 13.51 6.50
N GLY A 15 -15.30 14.62 6.84
CA GLY A 15 -16.38 14.60 7.84
C GLY A 15 -17.85 14.93 7.49
N VAL A 16 -18.32 15.18 6.27
CA VAL A 16 -19.44 16.12 6.06
C VAL A 16 -20.57 15.64 5.11
N GLY A 17 -21.45 14.68 5.47
CA GLY A 17 -22.61 14.41 4.57
C GLY A 17 -23.47 13.15 4.69
N SER A 18 -23.93 12.75 5.88
CA SER A 18 -24.73 11.51 5.98
C SER A 18 -26.25 11.67 5.82
N TRP A 19 -26.89 12.81 6.13
CA TRP A 19 -28.37 12.84 6.21
C TRP A 19 -29.09 13.49 5.02
N TYR A 20 -28.57 14.57 4.41
CA TYR A 20 -29.27 15.29 3.32
C TYR A 20 -29.11 14.65 1.92
N PHE A 21 -28.22 13.66 1.76
CA PHE A 21 -27.81 13.11 0.46
C PHE A 21 -28.40 11.73 0.11
N ILE A 22 -29.48 11.33 0.79
CA ILE A 22 -30.15 10.05 0.53
C ILE A 22 -30.98 10.07 -0.76
N GLN A 23 -31.26 11.24 -1.38
CA GLN A 23 -32.16 11.30 -2.55
C GLN A 23 -31.60 11.87 -3.88
N LYS A 24 -30.34 12.34 -3.95
CA LYS A 24 -29.75 12.83 -5.22
C LYS A 24 -28.28 12.44 -5.37
N ALA A 25 -28.02 11.18 -5.71
CA ALA A 25 -26.68 10.73 -6.12
C ALA A 25 -26.52 10.94 -7.63
N GLY A 26 -25.70 11.91 -8.02
CA GLY A 26 -25.22 12.06 -9.39
C GLY A 26 -23.71 11.89 -9.40
N SER A 27 -23.19 10.87 -10.08
CA SER A 27 -21.75 10.66 -10.31
C SER A 27 -21.24 11.66 -11.34
N SER A 28 -21.04 12.91 -10.92
CA SER A 28 -20.63 13.98 -11.81
C SER A 28 -19.10 14.10 -11.79
N THR A 29 -18.44 13.55 -12.81
CA THR A 29 -17.01 13.75 -13.11
C THR A 29 -16.70 15.17 -13.61
N ARG A 30 -17.56 16.16 -13.34
CA ARG A 30 -17.48 17.49 -13.97
C ARG A 30 -16.23 18.27 -13.55
N LEU A 31 -15.68 17.98 -12.37
CA LEU A 31 -14.52 18.69 -11.84
C LEU A 31 -13.19 18.23 -12.43
N SER A 32 -13.10 17.02 -13.00
CA SER A 32 -11.87 16.56 -13.67
C SER A 32 -11.53 17.35 -14.93
N LYS A 33 -12.43 18.23 -15.42
CA LYS A 33 -12.09 19.19 -16.48
C LYS A 33 -11.24 20.35 -16.02
N TYR A 34 -11.23 20.64 -14.72
CA TYR A 34 -10.40 21.68 -14.10
C TYR A 34 -9.15 21.09 -13.44
N VAL A 35 -8.99 19.77 -13.41
CA VAL A 35 -7.69 19.19 -13.01
C VAL A 35 -6.78 19.25 -14.22
N PRO A 36 -5.57 19.86 -14.15
CA PRO A 36 -4.69 19.98 -15.31
C PRO A 36 -4.32 18.61 -15.90
N GLU A 37 -4.34 18.47 -17.23
CA GLU A 37 -3.99 17.24 -17.95
C GLU A 37 -2.57 16.74 -17.63
N GLU A 38 -1.69 17.69 -17.33
CA GLU A 38 -0.30 17.44 -17.03
C GLU A 38 -0.03 17.01 -15.58
N SER A 39 -1.06 16.81 -14.75
CA SER A 39 -0.91 16.30 -13.39
C SER A 39 -0.22 14.93 -13.36
N ASP A 40 0.73 14.77 -12.44
CA ASP A 40 1.48 13.52 -12.20
C ASP A 40 0.67 12.59 -11.29
N VAL A 41 -0.01 13.17 -10.31
CA VAL A 41 -0.82 12.45 -9.33
C VAL A 41 -2.17 13.14 -9.25
N VAL A 42 -3.25 12.37 -9.29
CA VAL A 42 -4.62 12.86 -9.09
C VAL A 42 -5.32 11.95 -8.10
N ILE A 43 -5.70 12.49 -6.94
CA ILE A 43 -6.50 11.78 -5.94
C ILE A 43 -7.91 12.34 -6.02
N ASN A 44 -8.88 11.46 -6.14
CA ASN A 44 -10.29 11.79 -6.14
C ASN A 44 -10.95 11.17 -4.91
N VAL A 45 -11.84 11.93 -4.28
CA VAL A 45 -12.52 11.49 -3.06
C VAL A 45 -14.02 11.65 -3.22
N ASN A 46 -14.75 10.55 -3.05
CA ASN A 46 -16.21 10.52 -2.99
C ASN A 46 -16.68 10.74 -1.55
N PHE A 47 -16.74 12.00 -1.18
CA PHE A 47 -17.15 12.43 0.14
C PHE A 47 -18.51 11.88 0.59
N VAL A 48 -19.53 11.93 -0.27
CA VAL A 48 -20.85 11.38 0.07
C VAL A 48 -20.78 9.90 0.45
N ALA A 49 -19.97 9.11 -0.25
CA ALA A 49 -19.82 7.70 0.07
C ALA A 49 -19.07 7.51 1.40
N LEU A 50 -17.95 8.22 1.60
CA LEU A 50 -17.19 8.16 2.86
C LEU A 50 -18.03 8.57 4.07
N PHE A 51 -18.80 9.65 3.97
CA PHE A 51 -19.60 10.14 5.10
C PHE A 51 -20.76 9.22 5.46
N LYS A 52 -21.36 8.56 4.48
CA LYS A 52 -22.39 7.54 4.75
C LYS A 52 -21.80 6.34 5.50
N LYS A 53 -20.51 6.05 5.27
CA LYS A 53 -19.81 4.89 5.81
C LYS A 53 -19.11 5.16 7.15
N ALA A 54 -18.72 6.40 7.45
CA ALA A 54 -17.87 6.73 8.60
C ALA A 54 -18.57 6.83 9.97
N ASP A 55 -19.92 6.78 10.02
CA ASP A 55 -20.73 7.08 11.21
C ASP A 55 -20.22 8.32 11.98
N LEU A 56 -20.39 9.48 11.35
CA LEU A 56 -19.80 10.73 11.80
C LEU A 56 -20.19 11.15 13.23
N ALA A 57 -21.41 10.80 13.66
CA ALA A 57 -21.90 11.09 14.99
C ALA A 57 -21.12 10.32 16.08
N HIS A 58 -20.63 9.13 15.73
CA HIS A 58 -19.71 8.38 16.56
C HIS A 58 -18.27 8.91 16.43
N ALA A 59 -17.85 9.28 15.20
CA ALA A 59 -16.50 9.78 14.95
C ALA A 59 -16.13 11.01 15.78
N GLU A 60 -17.02 12.00 15.92
CA GLU A 60 -16.78 13.21 16.74
C GLU A 60 -16.46 12.88 18.22
N LYS A 61 -16.92 11.74 18.72
CA LYS A 61 -16.75 11.32 20.11
C LYS A 61 -15.47 10.54 20.38
N ARG A 62 -14.69 10.22 19.34
CA ARG A 62 -13.43 9.45 19.43
C ARG A 62 -12.36 10.25 20.17
N ALA A 63 -11.59 9.58 21.02
CA ALA A 63 -10.57 10.21 21.85
C ALA A 63 -9.47 10.88 21.01
N SER A 64 -9.03 10.22 19.94
CA SER A 64 -8.07 10.73 18.94
C SER A 64 -8.52 12.02 18.27
N ILE A 65 -9.80 12.12 17.92
CA ILE A 65 -10.38 13.35 17.34
C ILE A 65 -10.46 14.45 18.40
N GLN A 66 -10.94 14.12 19.61
CA GLN A 66 -10.99 15.07 20.72
C GLN A 66 -9.61 15.59 21.10
N ALA A 67 -8.60 14.72 21.15
CA ALA A 67 -7.23 15.09 21.42
C ALA A 67 -6.64 15.99 20.34
N LEU A 68 -6.91 15.70 19.06
CA LEU A 68 -6.48 16.56 17.96
C LEU A 68 -7.13 17.96 18.06
N VAL A 69 -8.41 18.01 18.42
CA VAL A 69 -9.15 19.23 18.69
C VAL A 69 -8.56 20.03 19.87
N GLN A 70 -8.23 19.36 20.97
CA GLN A 70 -7.66 19.98 22.17
C GLN A 70 -6.22 20.46 21.93
N LYS A 71 -5.36 19.60 21.37
CA LYS A 71 -3.92 19.85 21.16
C LYS A 71 -3.64 21.04 20.26
N HIS A 72 -4.46 21.23 19.24
CA HIS A 72 -4.25 22.34 18.31
C HIS A 72 -4.94 23.62 18.74
N GLY A 73 -5.88 23.59 19.70
CA GLY A 73 -6.56 24.77 20.25
C GLY A 73 -7.19 25.69 19.20
N ASP A 74 -7.31 25.21 17.97
CA ASP A 74 -7.52 26.02 16.80
C ASP A 74 -9.03 25.98 16.54
N THR A 75 -9.69 27.11 16.85
CA THR A 75 -11.12 27.32 16.66
C THR A 75 -11.55 26.95 15.24
N ALA A 76 -10.65 27.02 14.26
CA ALA A 76 -10.84 26.52 12.91
C ALA A 76 -11.13 25.00 12.84
N ILE A 77 -10.41 24.17 13.60
CA ILE A 77 -10.66 22.71 13.65
C ILE A 77 -11.99 22.45 14.31
N GLN A 78 -12.23 23.09 15.46
CA GLN A 78 -13.47 22.92 16.21
C GLN A 78 -14.68 23.35 15.40
N TYR A 79 -14.56 24.46 14.67
CA TYR A 79 -15.61 24.96 13.79
C TYR A 79 -15.79 24.04 12.58
N MET A 80 -14.72 23.68 11.87
CA MET A 80 -14.84 22.84 10.68
C MET A 80 -15.26 21.42 10.99
N LEU A 81 -14.82 20.84 12.09
CA LEU A 81 -15.36 19.59 12.58
C LEU A 81 -16.80 19.86 13.04
N GLY A 82 -17.02 20.59 14.14
CA GLY A 82 -18.35 20.71 14.76
C GLY A 82 -19.49 21.25 13.88
N GLU A 83 -19.27 22.28 13.06
CA GLU A 83 -20.34 22.88 12.25
C GLU A 83 -20.52 22.21 10.89
N LEU A 84 -19.44 21.79 10.22
CA LEU A 84 -19.58 21.05 8.96
C LEU A 84 -20.11 19.63 9.22
N PHE A 85 -19.75 18.97 10.34
CA PHE A 85 -20.34 17.68 10.72
C PHE A 85 -21.86 17.79 10.91
N LYS A 86 -22.33 18.89 11.54
CA LYS A 86 -23.76 19.11 11.86
C LYS A 86 -24.59 19.51 10.64
N ASP A 87 -24.11 20.49 9.87
CA ASP A 87 -24.79 20.94 8.65
C ASP A 87 -23.81 21.14 7.46
N PRO A 88 -23.50 20.04 6.74
CA PRO A 88 -22.77 20.07 5.48
C PRO A 88 -23.28 21.10 4.46
N GLY A 89 -24.59 21.30 4.42
CA GLY A 89 -25.26 22.14 3.44
C GLY A 89 -24.96 23.63 3.62
N SER A 90 -24.65 24.05 4.86
CA SER A 90 -24.32 25.43 5.23
C SER A 90 -22.93 25.89 4.72
N SER A 91 -22.07 24.96 4.32
CA SER A 91 -20.70 25.22 3.87
C SER A 91 -20.60 25.92 2.51
N GLY A 92 -21.68 25.93 1.73
CA GLY A 92 -21.64 26.31 0.31
C GLY A 92 -20.90 25.32 -0.60
N ILE A 93 -20.28 24.27 -0.07
CA ILE A 93 -19.61 23.20 -0.84
C ILE A 93 -20.63 22.20 -1.36
N ARG A 94 -20.39 21.70 -2.57
CA ARG A 94 -21.22 20.68 -3.22
C ARG A 94 -20.63 19.28 -3.03
N PHE A 95 -20.90 18.68 -1.87
CA PHE A 95 -20.38 17.34 -1.54
C PHE A 95 -20.87 16.20 -2.45
N THR A 96 -21.94 16.38 -3.22
CA THR A 96 -22.34 15.41 -4.27
C THR A 96 -21.36 15.33 -5.42
N GLU A 97 -20.50 16.32 -5.60
CA GLU A 97 -19.39 16.24 -6.53
C GLU A 97 -18.13 15.77 -5.78
N GLN A 98 -17.30 14.97 -6.45
CA GLN A 98 -16.07 14.45 -5.87
C GLN A 98 -15.03 15.56 -5.74
N ALA A 99 -14.24 15.58 -4.67
CA ALA A 99 -13.04 16.43 -4.66
C ALA A 99 -11.93 15.83 -5.49
N TYR A 100 -11.05 16.70 -5.97
CA TYR A 100 -9.81 16.32 -6.61
C TYR A 100 -8.64 17.00 -5.92
N PHE A 101 -7.68 16.21 -5.46
CA PHE A 101 -6.32 16.65 -5.19
C PHE A 101 -5.47 16.33 -6.39
N PHE A 102 -4.59 17.23 -6.79
CA PHE A 102 -3.66 16.96 -7.87
C PHE A 102 -2.29 17.52 -7.57
N PHE A 103 -1.26 16.87 -8.10
CA PHE A 103 0.12 17.27 -7.97
C PHE A 103 0.78 17.30 -9.35
N ARG A 104 1.59 18.32 -9.60
CA ARG A 104 2.36 18.52 -10.83
C ARG A 104 3.83 18.67 -10.47
N ASN A 105 4.70 18.08 -11.27
CA ASN A 105 6.15 18.11 -11.11
C ASN A 105 6.60 17.66 -9.72
N VAL A 106 6.08 16.53 -9.22
CA VAL A 106 6.31 16.06 -7.83
C VAL A 106 7.79 16.01 -7.44
N TYR A 107 8.67 15.68 -8.39
CA TYR A 107 10.12 15.54 -8.19
C TYR A 107 10.96 16.77 -8.54
N ASP A 108 10.36 17.86 -9.00
CA ASP A 108 11.05 19.13 -9.22
C ASP A 108 10.64 20.08 -8.09
N PRO A 109 11.42 20.21 -6.99
CA PRO A 109 11.06 21.06 -5.85
C PRO A 109 10.88 22.52 -6.25
N GLN A 110 11.46 22.93 -7.38
CA GLN A 110 11.23 24.25 -7.91
C GLN A 110 9.84 24.27 -8.56
N LYS A 111 9.50 23.38 -9.49
CA LYS A 111 8.23 23.42 -10.25
C LYS A 111 7.04 22.70 -9.60
N ASN A 112 7.20 22.12 -8.41
CA ASN A 112 6.15 21.35 -7.76
C ASN A 112 4.96 22.25 -7.43
N ASN A 113 3.79 21.87 -7.95
CA ASN A 113 2.53 22.51 -7.64
C ASN A 113 1.52 21.47 -7.14
N ALA A 114 0.68 21.87 -6.19
CA ALA A 114 -0.41 21.06 -5.68
C ALA A 114 -1.71 21.85 -5.67
N GLY A 115 -2.83 21.18 -5.96
CA GLY A 115 -4.15 21.79 -5.90
C GLY A 115 -5.18 20.89 -5.25
N LEU A 116 -6.14 21.49 -4.55
CA LEU A 116 -7.36 20.87 -4.05
C LEU A 116 -8.56 21.61 -4.66
N LEU A 117 -9.32 20.89 -5.47
CA LEU A 117 -10.47 21.38 -6.20
C LEU A 117 -11.77 20.86 -5.59
N LEU A 118 -12.69 21.79 -5.34
CA LEU A 118 -14.00 21.56 -4.75
C LEU A 118 -15.11 22.15 -5.63
N GLY A 119 -16.23 21.45 -5.73
CA GLY A 119 -17.44 22.00 -6.33
C GLY A 119 -18.17 22.90 -5.34
N LEU A 120 -18.74 24.00 -5.83
CA LEU A 120 -19.56 24.91 -5.02
C LEU A 120 -21.04 24.78 -5.39
N LYS A 121 -21.86 24.81 -4.35
CA LYS A 121 -23.31 24.97 -4.42
C LYS A 121 -23.68 26.45 -4.30
N ASN A 122 -23.06 27.16 -3.37
CA ASN A 122 -23.27 28.59 -3.15
C ASN A 122 -21.94 29.27 -2.75
N PRO A 123 -21.38 30.17 -3.59
CA PRO A 123 -20.12 30.83 -3.29
C PRO A 123 -20.21 31.81 -2.10
N ALA A 124 -21.38 32.39 -1.83
CA ALA A 124 -21.56 33.30 -0.70
C ALA A 124 -21.54 32.54 0.63
N ASP A 125 -22.20 31.38 0.69
CA ASP A 125 -22.16 30.51 1.87
C ASP A 125 -20.73 29.97 2.10
N PHE A 126 -20.01 29.65 1.02
CA PHE A 126 -18.61 29.24 1.08
C PHE A 126 -17.71 30.35 1.63
N GLU A 127 -17.85 31.58 1.14
CA GLU A 127 -17.12 32.72 1.70
C GLU A 127 -17.47 32.96 3.17
N ALA A 128 -18.76 32.89 3.53
CA ALA A 128 -19.20 33.04 4.92
C ALA A 128 -18.61 31.95 5.83
N MET A 129 -18.55 30.70 5.36
CA MET A 129 -17.88 29.61 6.06
C MET A 129 -16.39 29.91 6.29
N ILE A 130 -15.66 30.35 5.25
CA ILE A 130 -14.24 30.70 5.38
C ILE A 130 -14.06 31.87 6.36
N ARG A 131 -14.92 32.88 6.32
CA ARG A 131 -14.87 34.01 7.26
C ARG A 131 -15.13 33.61 8.70
N LYS A 132 -15.86 32.54 8.96
CA LYS A 132 -16.02 32.01 10.33
C LYS A 132 -14.75 31.30 10.80
N ILE A 133 -14.03 30.66 9.89
CA ILE A 133 -12.75 30.00 10.14
C ILE A 133 -11.63 31.04 10.33
N GLU A 134 -11.61 32.06 9.49
CA GLU A 134 -10.65 33.17 9.49
C GLU A 134 -11.42 34.50 9.46
N PRO A 135 -11.79 35.06 10.63
CA PRO A 135 -12.56 36.31 10.71
C PRO A 135 -11.88 37.52 10.05
N ASP A 136 -10.54 37.55 10.08
CA ASP A 136 -9.74 38.64 9.52
C ASP A 136 -9.44 38.49 8.02
N LEU A 137 -10.09 37.51 7.36
CA LEU A 137 -9.96 37.23 5.94
C LEU A 137 -10.26 38.46 5.06
N LYS A 138 -9.25 38.91 4.33
CA LYS A 138 -9.39 39.92 3.26
C LYS A 138 -9.56 39.24 1.91
N VAL A 139 -10.81 39.05 1.51
CA VAL A 139 -11.17 38.57 0.18
C VAL A 139 -10.91 39.67 -0.84
N GLN A 140 -10.11 39.34 -1.84
CA GLN A 140 -9.86 40.16 -3.01
C GLN A 140 -10.76 39.68 -4.15
N LYS A 141 -11.15 40.60 -5.04
CA LYS A 141 -11.98 40.29 -6.22
C LYS A 141 -11.24 40.68 -7.47
N ASP A 142 -11.24 39.80 -8.45
CA ASP A 142 -10.72 40.05 -9.78
C ASP A 142 -11.64 39.38 -10.81
N GLU A 143 -12.29 40.20 -11.63
CA GLU A 143 -13.33 39.76 -12.58
C GLU A 143 -14.42 38.90 -11.92
N ASP A 144 -14.58 37.64 -12.35
CA ASP A 144 -15.54 36.66 -11.82
C ASP A 144 -14.95 35.77 -10.70
N LEU A 145 -13.70 36.04 -10.31
CA LEU A 145 -12.98 35.31 -9.28
C LEU A 145 -12.95 36.10 -7.96
N SER A 146 -13.12 35.38 -6.87
CA SER A 146 -12.76 35.82 -5.53
C SER A 146 -11.55 35.02 -5.07
N TYR A 147 -10.62 35.67 -4.39
CA TYR A 147 -9.44 34.98 -3.89
C TYR A 147 -8.97 35.50 -2.54
N TRP A 148 -8.20 34.65 -1.89
CA TRP A 148 -7.47 34.96 -0.68
C TRP A 148 -6.04 34.41 -0.77
N GLU A 149 -5.08 35.27 -0.49
CA GLU A 149 -3.68 34.91 -0.38
C GLU A 149 -3.41 34.31 0.98
N MET A 150 -3.14 33.01 0.99
CA MET A 150 -2.83 32.25 2.18
C MET A 150 -1.32 32.28 2.47
N PRO A 151 -0.90 32.00 3.72
CA PRO A 151 0.51 31.86 4.05
C PRO A 151 1.23 30.78 3.23
N ALA A 152 2.57 30.83 3.24
CA ALA A 152 3.44 29.85 2.57
C ALA A 152 3.19 29.71 1.06
N GLY A 153 2.87 30.83 0.40
CA GLY A 153 2.70 30.88 -1.05
C GLY A 153 1.46 30.14 -1.55
N THR A 154 0.44 29.95 -0.72
CA THR A 154 -0.80 29.26 -1.13
C THR A 154 -1.86 30.30 -1.49
N VAL A 155 -2.76 29.98 -2.41
CA VAL A 155 -3.91 30.83 -2.75
C VAL A 155 -5.18 30.00 -2.69
N LEU A 156 -6.24 30.58 -2.16
CA LEU A 156 -7.59 30.04 -2.28
C LEU A 156 -8.35 30.91 -3.27
N VAL A 157 -8.75 30.34 -4.40
CA VAL A 157 -9.47 31.03 -5.48
C VAL A 157 -10.79 30.34 -5.72
N TRP A 158 -11.87 31.08 -5.91
CA TRP A 158 -13.17 30.51 -6.22
C TRP A 158 -13.99 31.41 -7.14
N ASN A 159 -14.90 30.78 -7.88
CA ASN A 159 -15.90 31.44 -8.73
C ASN A 159 -17.30 30.96 -8.33
N SER A 160 -18.31 31.20 -9.18
CA SER A 160 -19.69 30.78 -8.91
C SER A 160 -19.92 29.26 -8.80
N LYS A 161 -18.97 28.43 -9.24
CA LYS A 161 -19.13 26.98 -9.39
C LYS A 161 -18.06 26.13 -8.69
N THR A 162 -16.87 26.67 -8.49
CA THR A 162 -15.70 25.88 -8.04
C THR A 162 -14.80 26.70 -7.14
N ALA A 163 -14.19 26.03 -6.17
CA ALA A 163 -13.10 26.55 -5.36
C ALA A 163 -11.83 25.72 -5.58
N LEU A 164 -10.68 26.37 -5.58
CA LEU A 164 -9.36 25.79 -5.74
C LEU A 164 -8.43 26.35 -4.67
N VAL A 165 -7.93 25.48 -3.80
CA VAL A 165 -6.72 25.77 -3.01
C VAL A 165 -5.54 25.38 -3.89
N TYR A 166 -4.66 26.31 -4.20
CA TYR A 166 -3.50 26.07 -5.07
C TYR A 166 -2.21 26.52 -4.39
N LYS A 167 -1.21 25.67 -4.43
CA LYS A 167 0.13 25.94 -3.90
C LYS A 167 1.16 25.68 -4.98
N GLY A 168 2.04 26.66 -5.15
CA GLY A 168 3.23 26.62 -5.99
C GLY A 168 4.32 27.51 -5.41
N ARG A 169 5.20 28.08 -6.25
CA ARG A 169 6.38 28.83 -5.78
C ARG A 169 6.06 30.17 -5.11
N ASN A 170 5.28 30.99 -5.81
CA ASN A 170 5.00 32.36 -5.41
C ASN A 170 3.54 32.70 -5.69
N ILE A 171 3.00 33.62 -4.91
CA ILE A 171 1.58 33.96 -4.90
C ILE A 171 1.11 34.46 -6.27
N SER A 172 1.87 35.34 -6.92
CA SER A 172 1.48 35.94 -8.21
C SER A 172 1.34 34.89 -9.32
N GLU A 173 2.32 33.99 -9.46
CA GLU A 173 2.28 32.87 -10.41
C GLU A 173 1.14 31.89 -10.06
N ASN A 174 0.89 31.67 -8.77
CA ASN A 174 -0.19 30.79 -8.31
C ASN A 174 -1.57 31.34 -8.63
N LEU A 175 -1.78 32.66 -8.52
CA LEU A 175 -3.03 33.30 -8.93
C LEU A 175 -3.26 33.20 -10.44
N VAL A 176 -2.22 33.39 -11.26
CA VAL A 176 -2.31 33.21 -12.72
C VAL A 176 -2.68 31.77 -13.06
N ASN A 177 -1.94 30.79 -12.54
CA ASN A 177 -2.23 29.38 -12.77
C ASN A 177 -3.63 28.98 -12.27
N ALA A 178 -4.03 29.43 -11.08
CA ALA A 178 -5.36 29.14 -10.53
C ALA A 178 -6.48 29.74 -11.40
N ARG A 179 -6.27 30.92 -11.99
CA ARG A 179 -7.21 31.53 -12.95
C ARG A 179 -7.35 30.67 -14.20
N GLU A 180 -6.25 30.32 -14.85
CA GLU A 180 -6.24 29.47 -16.05
C GLU A 180 -6.89 28.09 -15.80
N ILE A 181 -6.68 27.54 -14.60
CA ILE A 181 -7.36 26.32 -14.16
C ILE A 181 -8.87 26.52 -14.08
N LEU A 182 -9.34 27.55 -13.37
CA LEU A 182 -10.76 27.73 -13.09
C LEU A 182 -11.56 28.30 -14.29
N SER A 183 -10.91 29.00 -15.21
CA SER A 183 -11.50 29.42 -16.50
C SER A 183 -11.70 28.21 -17.43
N GLY A 184 -10.87 27.16 -17.27
CA GLY A 184 -10.87 25.99 -18.13
C GLY A 184 -10.08 26.20 -19.42
N ASP A 185 -9.18 27.19 -19.45
CA ASP A 185 -8.31 27.47 -20.59
C ASP A 185 -7.20 26.41 -20.73
N MET A 186 -6.89 25.70 -19.65
CA MET A 186 -5.97 24.56 -19.70
C MET A 186 -6.70 23.26 -20.03
N PRO A 187 -6.08 22.36 -20.82
CA PRO A 187 -6.59 21.01 -21.03
C PRO A 187 -6.75 20.28 -19.70
N GLY A 188 -7.93 19.68 -19.49
CA GLY A 188 -8.23 18.94 -18.26
C GLY A 188 -7.84 17.47 -18.34
N ILE A 189 -7.52 16.83 -17.20
CA ILE A 189 -7.12 15.41 -17.10
C ILE A 189 -8.17 14.45 -17.67
N HIS A 190 -9.45 14.84 -17.63
CA HIS A 190 -10.52 14.10 -18.29
C HIS A 190 -10.36 13.97 -19.81
N GLN A 191 -9.43 14.67 -20.46
CA GLN A 191 -9.14 14.53 -21.89
C GLN A 191 -8.12 13.41 -22.13
N LYS A 192 -7.19 13.22 -21.18
CA LYS A 192 -6.08 12.25 -21.24
C LYS A 192 -6.57 10.81 -21.35
N LYS A 193 -6.10 10.10 -22.38
CA LYS A 193 -6.46 8.71 -22.64
C LYS A 193 -6.02 7.80 -21.49
N LEU A 194 -4.75 7.88 -21.06
CA LEU A 194 -4.24 7.10 -19.92
C LEU A 194 -5.09 7.25 -18.65
N PHE A 195 -5.56 8.46 -18.35
CA PHE A 195 -6.44 8.70 -17.21
C PHE A 195 -7.78 7.98 -17.36
N LYS A 196 -8.45 8.13 -18.51
CA LYS A 196 -9.72 7.42 -18.80
C LYS A 196 -9.56 5.91 -18.75
N ASP A 197 -8.47 5.41 -19.33
CA ASP A 197 -8.19 3.98 -19.44
C ASP A 197 -7.82 3.39 -18.08
N ALA A 198 -7.16 4.13 -17.20
CA ALA A 198 -6.85 3.70 -15.84
C ALA A 198 -8.02 3.88 -14.87
N TRP A 199 -8.95 4.81 -15.14
CA TRP A 199 -10.01 5.19 -14.20
C TRP A 199 -10.87 4.01 -13.73
N ILE A 200 -11.03 3.89 -12.41
CA ILE A 200 -11.89 2.89 -11.76
C ILE A 200 -13.11 3.62 -11.22
N LYS A 201 -14.30 3.21 -11.69
CA LYS A 201 -15.57 3.83 -11.30
C LYS A 201 -16.00 3.37 -9.91
N GLU A 202 -16.84 4.19 -9.27
CA GLU A 202 -17.61 3.84 -8.05
C GLU A 202 -16.76 3.56 -6.79
N GLN A 203 -15.54 4.08 -6.74
CA GLN A 203 -14.66 3.96 -5.58
C GLN A 203 -14.90 5.10 -4.59
N ASP A 204 -14.60 4.85 -3.31
CA ASP A 204 -14.67 5.89 -2.28
C ASP A 204 -13.48 6.86 -2.41
N ILE A 205 -12.30 6.32 -2.71
CA ILE A 205 -11.09 7.07 -3.01
C ILE A 205 -10.48 6.49 -4.29
N HIS A 206 -9.99 7.36 -5.18
CA HIS A 206 -9.28 6.94 -6.38
C HIS A 206 -7.98 7.70 -6.52
N VAL A 207 -6.87 7.01 -6.68
CA VAL A 207 -5.55 7.57 -6.90
C VAL A 207 -5.12 7.23 -8.31
N TYR A 208 -4.81 8.23 -9.11
CA TYR A 208 -4.17 8.10 -10.43
C TYR A 208 -2.72 8.58 -10.33
N LEU A 209 -1.81 7.84 -10.95
CA LEU A 209 -0.39 8.11 -11.04
C LEU A 209 0.06 8.00 -12.50
N ASP A 210 0.65 9.05 -13.04
CA ASP A 210 1.40 9.01 -14.29
C ASP A 210 2.83 8.54 -14.00
N TYR A 211 3.05 7.23 -14.11
CA TYR A 211 4.34 6.62 -13.82
C TYR A 211 5.44 7.14 -14.75
N THR A 212 5.13 7.45 -16.00
CA THR A 212 6.12 8.00 -16.93
C THR A 212 6.65 9.33 -16.44
N LYS A 213 5.79 10.23 -15.96
CA LYS A 213 6.22 11.51 -15.39
C LYS A 213 6.94 11.37 -14.06
N LEU A 214 6.46 10.48 -13.20
CA LEU A 214 7.12 10.19 -11.92
C LEU A 214 8.54 9.63 -12.13
N LEU A 215 8.73 8.79 -13.15
CA LEU A 215 10.03 8.19 -13.44
C LEU A 215 10.92 9.05 -14.35
N ALA A 216 10.39 10.06 -15.05
CA ALA A 216 11.18 10.94 -15.93
C ALA A 216 12.34 11.66 -15.20
N GLY A 217 12.22 11.84 -13.88
CA GLY A 217 13.31 12.36 -13.04
C GLY A 217 14.40 11.33 -12.67
N LYS A 218 14.29 10.08 -13.14
CA LYS A 218 15.16 8.94 -12.78
C LYS A 218 15.60 8.16 -14.05
N PRO A 219 16.53 8.71 -14.85
CA PRO A 219 16.89 8.20 -16.17
C PRO A 219 17.31 6.72 -16.20
N GLY A 220 17.97 6.23 -15.13
CA GLY A 220 18.46 4.85 -15.08
C GLY A 220 17.38 3.75 -15.12
N ILE A 221 16.13 4.06 -14.77
CA ILE A 221 15.01 3.09 -14.76
C ILE A 221 14.17 3.23 -16.03
N THR A 222 13.90 4.46 -16.49
CA THR A 222 13.06 4.71 -17.67
C THR A 222 13.72 4.28 -18.97
N ASP A 223 15.02 4.47 -19.09
CA ASP A 223 15.76 4.20 -20.32
C ASP A 223 15.93 2.69 -20.58
N LYS A 224 15.90 1.88 -19.50
CA LYS A 224 16.06 0.42 -19.58
C LYS A 224 14.76 -0.34 -19.83
N LEU A 225 13.61 0.23 -19.44
CA LEU A 225 12.31 -0.41 -19.57
C LEU A 225 11.48 0.10 -20.77
N ASP A 226 12.07 0.99 -21.59
CA ASP A 226 11.42 1.70 -22.70
C ASP A 226 10.01 2.21 -22.37
N LEU A 227 9.80 2.72 -21.15
CA LEU A 227 8.51 3.25 -20.69
C LEU A 227 8.18 4.63 -21.32
N LYS A 228 8.88 4.98 -22.40
CA LYS A 228 8.69 6.22 -23.17
C LYS A 228 7.30 6.31 -23.77
N GLY A 229 6.68 5.15 -24.03
CA GLY A 229 5.35 5.05 -24.60
C GLY A 229 4.22 5.35 -23.61
N GLY A 230 4.49 5.77 -22.37
CA GLY A 230 3.49 6.27 -21.42
C GLY A 230 2.83 5.17 -20.58
N VAL A 231 3.01 5.20 -19.26
CA VAL A 231 2.36 4.26 -18.31
C VAL A 231 1.67 5.04 -17.22
N ALA A 232 0.41 4.67 -16.96
CA ALA A 232 -0.33 5.15 -15.81
C ALA A 232 -0.82 3.99 -14.95
N PHE A 233 -0.92 4.28 -13.66
CA PHE A 233 -1.49 3.40 -12.66
C PHE A 233 -2.65 4.11 -11.99
N ALA A 234 -3.71 3.37 -11.72
CA ALA A 234 -4.80 3.83 -10.88
C ALA A 234 -5.04 2.83 -9.75
N SER A 235 -5.41 3.33 -8.58
CA SER A 235 -5.87 2.55 -7.44
C SER A 235 -7.19 3.10 -6.95
N GLY A 236 -8.18 2.24 -6.82
CA GLY A 236 -9.48 2.51 -6.25
C GLY A 236 -9.59 1.86 -4.88
N ILE A 237 -9.99 2.60 -3.87
CA ILE A 237 -10.20 2.12 -2.52
C ILE A 237 -11.70 2.21 -2.21
N SER A 238 -12.25 1.11 -1.72
CA SER A 238 -13.64 0.99 -1.27
C SER A 238 -13.68 0.42 0.15
N PHE A 239 -14.40 1.09 1.02
CA PHE A 239 -14.71 0.64 2.37
C PHE A 239 -16.06 -0.09 2.37
N MET A 240 -16.07 -1.35 2.75
CA MET A 240 -17.24 -2.23 2.71
C MET A 240 -17.41 -2.90 4.06
N ASP A 241 -18.55 -3.55 4.27
CA ASP A 241 -18.78 -4.28 5.51
C ASP A 241 -17.81 -5.47 5.59
N GLY A 242 -17.03 -5.54 6.67
CA GLY A 242 -16.01 -6.55 6.89
C GLY A 242 -14.72 -6.44 6.07
N GLU A 243 -14.59 -5.51 5.12
CA GLU A 243 -13.40 -5.44 4.27
C GLU A 243 -13.07 -4.05 3.71
N VAL A 244 -11.77 -3.74 3.62
CA VAL A 244 -11.26 -2.70 2.72
C VAL A 244 -10.83 -3.38 1.43
N ARG A 245 -11.38 -2.93 0.30
CA ARG A 245 -11.03 -3.42 -1.02
C ARG A 245 -10.23 -2.37 -1.78
N MET A 246 -9.10 -2.78 -2.34
CA MET A 246 -8.31 -1.97 -3.26
C MET A 246 -8.29 -2.65 -4.64
N GLU A 247 -8.75 -1.96 -5.68
CA GLU A 247 -8.59 -2.37 -7.07
C GLU A 247 -7.52 -1.50 -7.71
N ASN A 248 -6.56 -2.12 -8.37
CA ASN A 248 -5.49 -1.43 -9.08
C ASN A 248 -5.64 -1.67 -10.57
N LYS A 249 -5.30 -0.69 -11.41
CA LYS A 249 -5.33 -0.82 -12.85
C LYS A 249 -4.12 -0.17 -13.48
N VAL A 250 -3.50 -0.85 -14.44
CA VAL A 250 -2.40 -0.30 -15.24
C VAL A 250 -2.90 0.00 -16.65
N ALA A 251 -2.62 1.20 -17.14
CA ALA A 251 -2.88 1.63 -18.50
C ALA A 251 -1.56 1.99 -19.19
N PHE A 252 -1.48 1.69 -20.48
CA PHE A 252 -0.35 1.99 -21.34
C PHE A 252 -0.85 2.86 -22.48
N GLU A 253 -0.14 3.93 -22.80
CA GLU A 253 -0.53 4.85 -23.88
C GLU A 253 -0.28 4.17 -25.22
N ASN A 254 0.87 3.48 -25.35
CA ASN A 254 1.15 2.52 -26.42
C ASN A 254 0.79 1.07 -26.01
N SER A 255 -0.08 0.43 -26.78
CA SER A 255 -0.48 -0.96 -26.52
C SER A 255 0.66 -1.97 -26.63
N LYS A 256 1.75 -1.64 -27.35
CA LYS A 256 2.92 -2.51 -27.46
C LYS A 256 3.54 -2.73 -26.08
N ASP A 257 3.62 -1.71 -25.24
CA ASP A 257 4.27 -1.73 -23.93
C ASP A 257 3.51 -2.58 -22.89
N ALA A 258 2.27 -2.96 -23.20
CA ALA A 258 1.50 -3.90 -22.38
C ALA A 258 2.14 -5.31 -22.33
N TRP A 259 3.15 -5.59 -23.16
CA TRP A 259 3.91 -6.84 -23.17
C TRP A 259 4.53 -7.15 -21.79
N LEU A 260 4.88 -6.13 -20.98
CA LEU A 260 5.38 -6.32 -19.61
C LEU A 260 4.37 -7.05 -18.72
N MET A 261 3.08 -6.88 -18.98
CA MET A 261 2.04 -7.59 -18.25
C MET A 261 1.88 -9.05 -18.70
N ASP A 262 2.37 -9.41 -19.88
CA ASP A 262 2.41 -10.78 -20.38
C ASP A 262 3.58 -11.59 -19.78
N LEU A 263 4.48 -10.94 -19.02
CA LEU A 263 5.47 -11.62 -18.18
C LEU A 263 4.81 -12.49 -17.12
N TYR A 264 3.62 -12.12 -16.66
CA TYR A 264 2.86 -12.91 -15.70
C TYR A 264 1.77 -13.71 -16.41
N ARG A 265 1.65 -15.00 -16.12
CA ARG A 265 0.51 -15.81 -16.56
C ARG A 265 -0.68 -15.57 -15.63
N HIS A 266 -1.89 -15.88 -16.08
CA HIS A 266 -3.14 -15.61 -15.31
C HIS A 266 -3.79 -16.86 -14.71
N LYS A 267 -3.43 -18.03 -15.23
CA LYS A 267 -3.94 -19.31 -14.71
C LYS A 267 -2.85 -19.95 -13.87
N ALA A 268 -3.16 -20.22 -12.61
CA ALA A 268 -2.30 -21.01 -11.74
C ALA A 268 -2.11 -22.39 -12.37
N LYS A 269 -0.87 -22.88 -12.42
CA LYS A 269 -0.58 -24.26 -12.82
C LYS A 269 -0.39 -25.13 -11.59
N GLY A 270 -1.38 -25.97 -11.30
CA GLY A 270 -1.28 -27.00 -10.27
C GLY A 270 -1.37 -26.47 -8.83
N HIS A 271 -1.12 -27.37 -7.88
CA HIS A 271 -1.19 -27.09 -6.44
C HIS A 271 0.21 -26.83 -5.87
N THR A 272 0.91 -25.79 -6.34
CA THR A 272 2.31 -25.54 -5.93
C THR A 272 2.48 -25.15 -4.47
N LEU A 273 1.41 -24.64 -3.86
CA LEU A 273 1.32 -24.40 -2.43
C LEU A 273 1.39 -25.70 -1.59
N ASN A 274 1.14 -26.86 -2.18
CA ASN A 274 1.28 -28.14 -1.49
C ASN A 274 2.75 -28.54 -1.22
N TYR A 275 3.71 -27.71 -1.61
CA TYR A 275 5.14 -27.94 -1.41
C TYR A 275 5.79 -26.88 -0.51
N THR A 276 5.01 -25.91 0.03
CA THR A 276 5.59 -24.77 0.75
C THR A 276 5.49 -24.87 2.28
N VAL A 277 4.37 -25.35 2.82
CA VAL A 277 4.17 -25.56 4.27
C VAL A 277 3.32 -26.78 4.56
N ASN A 278 3.43 -27.34 5.77
CA ASN A 278 2.68 -28.51 6.24
C ASN A 278 1.61 -28.18 7.30
N GLU A 279 1.44 -26.91 7.63
CA GLU A 279 0.56 -26.39 8.68
C GLU A 279 -0.16 -25.13 8.19
N ALA A 280 -1.03 -24.56 9.03
CA ALA A 280 -1.71 -23.30 8.75
C ALA A 280 -0.67 -22.19 8.47
N PRO A 281 -0.69 -21.56 7.29
CA PRO A 281 0.31 -20.56 6.94
C PRO A 281 0.01 -19.21 7.59
N LEU A 282 1.08 -18.55 8.05
CA LEU A 282 1.08 -17.13 8.36
C LEU A 282 1.12 -16.29 7.08
N ALA A 283 1.86 -16.73 6.08
CA ALA A 283 1.88 -16.09 4.77
C ALA A 283 2.05 -17.11 3.66
N ALA A 284 1.43 -16.85 2.52
CA ALA A 284 1.63 -17.62 1.31
C ALA A 284 1.57 -16.70 0.10
N MET A 285 2.41 -16.98 -0.90
CA MET A 285 2.44 -16.25 -2.15
C MET A 285 2.70 -17.23 -3.28
N GLN A 286 2.09 -16.99 -4.43
CA GLN A 286 2.45 -17.65 -5.67
C GLN A 286 2.51 -16.66 -6.81
N LEU A 287 3.41 -16.94 -7.73
CA LEU A 287 3.68 -16.15 -8.92
C LEU A 287 3.84 -17.12 -10.09
N GLN A 288 3.22 -16.79 -11.23
CA GLN A 288 3.40 -17.57 -12.44
C GLN A 288 4.04 -16.70 -13.51
N ILE A 289 5.31 -16.94 -13.76
CA ILE A 289 6.10 -16.25 -14.77
C ILE A 289 5.92 -16.96 -16.13
N ASN A 290 5.86 -16.15 -17.19
CA ASN A 290 5.94 -16.58 -18.55
C ASN A 290 7.42 -16.65 -18.95
N THR A 291 8.00 -17.83 -18.84
CA THR A 291 9.42 -18.11 -19.12
C THR A 291 9.86 -17.70 -20.52
N ASP A 292 8.98 -17.84 -21.52
CA ASP A 292 9.28 -17.48 -22.89
C ASP A 292 9.39 -15.95 -23.02
N LYS A 293 8.49 -15.22 -22.37
CA LYS A 293 8.57 -13.75 -22.30
C LYS A 293 9.77 -13.30 -21.48
N LEU A 294 10.07 -13.96 -20.36
CA LEU A 294 11.27 -13.67 -19.59
C LEU A 294 12.53 -13.87 -20.43
N PHE A 295 12.59 -14.93 -21.25
CA PHE A 295 13.68 -15.16 -22.17
C PHE A 295 13.85 -13.99 -23.15
N ASP A 296 12.77 -13.58 -23.83
CA ASP A 296 12.80 -12.43 -24.74
C ASP A 296 13.41 -11.20 -24.06
N ILE A 297 13.00 -10.89 -22.82
CA ILE A 297 13.52 -9.76 -22.02
C ILE A 297 15.02 -9.90 -21.74
N LEU A 298 15.45 -11.07 -21.24
CA LEU A 298 16.85 -11.27 -20.88
C LEU A 298 17.75 -11.20 -22.12
N MET A 299 17.26 -11.63 -23.29
CA MET A 299 18.02 -11.59 -24.54
C MET A 299 18.15 -10.18 -25.13
N GLU A 300 17.20 -9.28 -24.85
CA GLU A 300 17.28 -7.86 -25.23
C GLU A 300 18.29 -7.09 -24.36
N ASN A 301 18.59 -7.56 -23.14
CA ASN A 301 19.56 -6.93 -22.25
C ASN A 301 20.95 -7.58 -22.38
N GLU A 302 21.95 -6.82 -22.85
CA GLU A 302 23.30 -7.37 -23.13
C GLU A 302 23.95 -8.06 -21.93
N THR A 303 23.82 -7.49 -20.72
CA THR A 303 24.40 -8.06 -19.49
C THR A 303 23.70 -9.35 -19.10
N ALA A 304 22.36 -9.37 -19.11
CA ALA A 304 21.58 -10.54 -18.76
C ALA A 304 21.78 -11.67 -19.79
N ARG A 305 21.81 -11.32 -21.08
CA ARG A 305 22.15 -12.24 -22.17
C ARG A 305 23.51 -12.89 -21.95
N GLY A 306 24.55 -12.09 -21.67
CA GLY A 306 25.89 -12.62 -21.43
C GLY A 306 25.95 -13.60 -20.25
N ALA A 307 25.28 -13.28 -19.15
CA ALA A 307 25.18 -14.17 -17.98
C ALA A 307 24.42 -15.47 -18.30
N LEU A 308 23.33 -15.39 -19.08
CA LEU A 308 22.55 -16.55 -19.50
C LEU A 308 23.34 -17.45 -20.45
N GLU A 309 24.09 -16.87 -21.39
CA GLU A 309 24.97 -17.59 -22.31
C GLU A 309 26.11 -18.31 -21.57
N GLU A 310 26.72 -17.65 -20.57
CA GLU A 310 27.76 -18.25 -19.73
C GLU A 310 27.21 -19.44 -18.93
N MET A 311 26.04 -19.27 -18.31
CA MET A 311 25.35 -20.34 -17.58
C MET A 311 25.01 -21.52 -18.50
N ALA A 312 24.44 -21.24 -19.67
CA ALA A 312 24.09 -22.25 -20.67
C ALA A 312 25.32 -23.06 -21.12
N LYS A 313 26.42 -22.36 -21.43
CA LYS A 313 27.69 -22.99 -21.77
C LYS A 313 28.21 -23.88 -20.63
N GLY A 314 28.13 -23.42 -19.39
CA GLY A 314 28.57 -24.19 -18.21
C GLY A 314 27.79 -25.48 -17.98
N LEU A 315 26.52 -25.52 -18.43
CA LEU A 315 25.58 -26.64 -18.31
C LEU A 315 25.49 -27.50 -19.57
N GLU A 316 26.21 -27.17 -20.63
CA GLU A 316 26.10 -27.82 -21.95
C GLU A 316 24.64 -27.79 -22.46
N LEU A 317 24.02 -26.61 -22.37
CA LEU A 317 22.68 -26.29 -22.83
C LEU A 317 22.72 -25.06 -23.73
N LYS A 318 21.64 -24.82 -24.46
CA LYS A 318 21.37 -23.54 -25.12
C LYS A 318 20.75 -22.53 -24.14
N PRO A 319 20.90 -21.21 -24.36
CA PRO A 319 20.29 -20.19 -23.50
C PRO A 319 18.79 -20.39 -23.24
N GLU A 320 18.03 -20.73 -24.27
CA GLU A 320 16.58 -21.01 -24.16
C GLU A 320 16.29 -22.25 -23.30
N GLU A 321 17.16 -23.25 -23.35
CA GLU A 321 17.00 -24.51 -22.61
C GLU A 321 17.23 -24.33 -21.11
N VAL A 322 18.01 -23.31 -20.71
CA VAL A 322 18.22 -22.94 -19.30
C VAL A 322 16.95 -22.37 -18.66
N LEU A 323 16.21 -21.52 -19.38
CA LEU A 323 14.92 -21.04 -18.88
C LEU A 323 13.81 -22.08 -19.02
N ASP A 324 13.88 -22.92 -20.06
CA ASP A 324 12.92 -24.03 -20.26
C ASP A 324 13.00 -25.11 -19.17
N MET A 325 14.08 -25.14 -18.38
CA MET A 325 14.15 -25.97 -17.17
C MET A 325 13.03 -25.63 -16.18
N PHE A 326 12.60 -24.37 -16.15
CA PHE A 326 11.61 -23.87 -15.21
C PHE A 326 10.23 -23.78 -15.85
N SER A 327 9.19 -24.09 -15.07
CA SER A 327 7.79 -23.92 -15.48
C SER A 327 7.32 -22.46 -15.40
N GLY A 328 8.13 -21.61 -14.75
CA GLY A 328 7.78 -20.25 -14.35
C GLY A 328 6.93 -20.18 -13.08
N THR A 329 6.53 -21.30 -12.47
CA THR A 329 5.84 -21.23 -11.18
C THR A 329 6.82 -20.98 -10.05
N VAL A 330 6.52 -20.00 -9.22
CA VAL A 330 7.21 -19.71 -7.97
C VAL A 330 6.18 -19.66 -6.86
N SER A 331 6.48 -20.24 -5.70
CA SER A 331 5.61 -20.15 -4.53
C SER A 331 6.43 -19.99 -3.26
N LEU A 332 5.89 -19.28 -2.30
CA LEU A 332 6.47 -19.11 -0.97
C LEU A 332 5.38 -19.43 0.04
N GLY A 333 5.74 -20.16 1.08
CA GLY A 333 4.87 -20.39 2.23
C GLY A 333 5.67 -20.24 3.51
N PHE A 334 5.05 -19.62 4.49
CA PHE A 334 5.62 -19.35 5.80
C PHE A 334 4.57 -19.66 6.86
N SER A 335 4.92 -20.46 7.86
CA SER A 335 4.01 -20.97 8.88
C SER A 335 4.39 -20.58 10.30
N GLY A 336 5.58 -20.00 10.53
CA GLY A 336 6.03 -19.61 11.85
C GLY A 336 7.54 -19.57 11.98
N PHE A 337 8.03 -19.54 13.21
CA PHE A 337 9.46 -19.69 13.52
C PHE A 337 9.68 -20.87 14.45
N GLU A 338 10.90 -21.38 14.44
CA GLU A 338 11.38 -22.34 15.41
C GLU A 338 12.72 -21.87 15.96
N THR A 339 12.84 -21.83 17.29
CA THR A 339 14.09 -21.53 17.97
C THR A 339 14.96 -22.78 17.98
N ARG A 340 16.19 -22.67 17.48
CA ARG A 340 17.18 -23.74 17.54
C ARG A 340 18.53 -23.20 17.96
N VAL A 341 19.33 -24.05 18.60
CA VAL A 341 20.76 -23.77 18.80
C VAL A 341 21.46 -24.01 17.46
N VAL A 342 22.04 -22.94 16.91
CA VAL A 342 22.83 -22.98 15.68
C VAL A 342 24.29 -22.89 16.07
N LYS A 343 25.08 -23.85 15.59
CA LYS A 343 26.55 -23.82 15.66
C LYS A 343 27.07 -23.02 14.47
N ARG A 344 27.71 -21.88 14.74
CA ARG A 344 28.36 -21.05 13.71
C ARG A 344 29.86 -21.11 13.88
N ASN A 345 30.59 -21.25 12.77
CA ASN A 345 32.03 -21.10 12.77
C ASN A 345 32.38 -19.68 12.34
N ILE A 346 32.60 -18.79 13.31
CA ILE A 346 32.94 -17.40 13.08
C ILE A 346 34.44 -17.24 13.37
N PHE A 347 35.24 -16.97 12.33
CA PHE A 347 36.70 -16.83 12.41
C PHE A 347 37.44 -18.06 13.01
N GLY A 348 36.95 -19.28 12.75
CA GLY A 348 37.58 -20.50 13.26
C GLY A 348 37.14 -20.91 14.67
N MET A 349 36.24 -20.14 15.30
CA MET A 349 35.65 -20.47 16.60
C MET A 349 34.21 -20.97 16.42
N GLU A 350 33.92 -22.15 16.97
CA GLU A 350 32.56 -22.67 17.04
C GLU A 350 31.81 -21.93 18.16
N GLN A 351 30.77 -21.20 17.78
CA GLN A 351 29.88 -20.50 18.69
C GLN A 351 28.48 -21.10 18.57
N GLU A 352 27.89 -21.46 19.70
CA GLU A 352 26.48 -21.83 19.79
C GLU A 352 25.65 -20.58 20.09
N SER A 353 24.61 -20.34 19.30
CA SER A 353 23.66 -19.26 19.52
C SER A 353 22.25 -19.76 19.24
N GLU A 354 21.30 -19.40 20.11
CA GLU A 354 19.89 -19.58 19.78
C GLU A 354 19.53 -18.66 18.62
N ALA A 355 18.91 -19.23 17.59
CA ALA A 355 18.42 -18.49 16.44
C ALA A 355 16.98 -18.91 16.15
N SER A 356 16.12 -17.91 15.92
CA SER A 356 14.76 -18.11 15.42
C SER A 356 14.81 -18.27 13.91
N LEU A 357 14.61 -19.49 13.42
CA LEU A 357 14.65 -19.81 12.00
C LEU A 357 13.24 -19.88 11.41
N PRO A 358 13.02 -19.36 10.20
CA PRO A 358 11.71 -19.38 9.58
C PRO A 358 11.29 -20.80 9.21
N LYS A 359 10.06 -21.16 9.58
CA LYS A 359 9.40 -22.40 9.20
C LYS A 359 8.59 -22.17 7.93
N GLY A 360 9.20 -22.46 6.79
CA GLY A 360 8.60 -22.26 5.48
C GLY A 360 9.48 -22.81 4.38
N ALA A 361 8.96 -22.76 3.15
CA ALA A 361 9.71 -23.15 1.97
C ALA A 361 9.41 -22.23 0.78
N PHE A 362 10.44 -22.05 -0.03
CA PHE A 362 10.39 -21.43 -1.34
C PHE A 362 10.38 -22.53 -2.40
N PHE A 363 9.40 -22.52 -3.29
CA PHE A 363 9.21 -23.52 -4.33
C PHE A 363 9.42 -22.91 -5.72
N ILE A 364 10.17 -23.61 -6.56
CA ILE A 364 10.35 -23.31 -7.98
C ILE A 364 9.87 -24.51 -8.79
N GLY A 365 8.89 -24.31 -9.67
CA GLY A 365 8.37 -25.39 -10.52
C GLY A 365 9.33 -25.74 -11.65
N ILE A 366 9.59 -27.04 -11.83
CA ILE A 366 10.48 -27.57 -12.87
C ILE A 366 9.63 -28.07 -14.05
N LYS A 367 10.01 -27.71 -15.27
CA LYS A 367 9.40 -28.19 -16.52
C LYS A 367 10.26 -29.29 -17.15
N ASN A 368 11.56 -29.07 -17.27
CA ASN A 368 12.50 -30.05 -17.84
C ASN A 368 13.43 -30.60 -16.75
N HIS A 369 13.10 -31.78 -16.23
CA HIS A 369 13.84 -32.45 -15.16
C HIS A 369 15.24 -32.91 -15.56
N GLU A 370 15.46 -33.24 -16.84
CA GLU A 370 16.77 -33.66 -17.35
C GLU A 370 17.75 -32.49 -17.32
N HIS A 371 17.35 -31.34 -17.86
CA HIS A 371 18.19 -30.15 -17.84
C HIS A 371 18.43 -29.67 -16.40
N PHE A 372 17.41 -29.72 -15.55
CA PHE A 372 17.56 -29.35 -14.14
C PHE A 372 18.53 -30.29 -13.39
N ASN A 373 18.57 -31.58 -13.71
CA ASN A 373 19.56 -32.49 -13.13
C ASN A 373 20.99 -32.10 -13.50
N LYS A 374 21.24 -31.65 -14.75
CA LYS A 374 22.56 -31.14 -15.13
C LYS A 374 23.02 -29.97 -14.26
N LEU A 375 22.08 -29.09 -13.86
CA LEU A 375 22.38 -28.00 -12.92
C LEU A 375 22.82 -28.52 -11.55
N LEU A 376 22.09 -29.49 -10.99
CA LEU A 376 22.43 -30.09 -9.70
C LEU A 376 23.78 -30.82 -9.75
N ASP A 377 24.02 -31.57 -10.83
CA ASP A 377 25.27 -32.31 -11.05
C ASP A 377 26.46 -31.35 -11.18
N LYS A 378 26.30 -30.25 -11.94
CA LYS A 378 27.33 -29.22 -12.11
C LYS A 378 27.64 -28.50 -10.80
N ALA A 379 26.63 -28.28 -9.96
CA ALA A 379 26.79 -27.72 -8.62
C ALA A 379 27.44 -28.69 -7.63
N GLY A 380 27.66 -29.96 -8.03
CA GLY A 380 28.25 -30.98 -7.17
C GLY A 380 27.33 -31.42 -6.02
N LEU A 381 26.03 -31.11 -6.12
CA LEU A 381 25.06 -31.40 -5.07
C LEU A 381 24.69 -32.88 -5.09
N LYS A 382 24.97 -33.58 -3.99
CA LYS A 382 24.59 -34.99 -3.80
C LYS A 382 23.32 -35.07 -2.97
N SER A 383 22.38 -35.92 -3.39
CA SER A 383 21.18 -36.18 -2.59
C SER A 383 21.48 -37.25 -1.54
N GLU A 384 21.15 -36.94 -0.29
CA GLU A 384 21.14 -37.87 0.82
C GLU A 384 19.68 -38.05 1.26
N THR A 385 19.17 -39.28 1.30
CA THR A 385 17.79 -39.58 1.73
C THR A 385 16.67 -38.84 0.96
N GLY A 386 16.95 -38.34 -0.26
CA GLY A 386 15.98 -37.62 -1.08
C GLY A 386 15.93 -36.10 -0.86
N LYS A 387 16.85 -35.55 -0.05
CA LYS A 387 17.12 -34.11 0.08
C LYS A 387 18.57 -33.80 -0.29
N TYR A 388 18.87 -32.56 -0.65
CA TYR A 388 20.23 -32.04 -0.79
C TYR A 388 20.48 -31.08 0.37
N VAL A 389 21.65 -31.14 0.98
CA VAL A 389 22.04 -30.27 2.09
C VAL A 389 23.10 -29.31 1.59
N ILE A 390 22.93 -28.02 1.87
CA ILE A 390 23.96 -27.02 1.62
C ILE A 390 24.22 -26.27 2.92
N ASP A 391 25.46 -26.34 3.40
CA ASP A 391 25.89 -25.65 4.60
C ASP A 391 26.31 -24.22 4.28
N ASP A 392 25.48 -23.24 4.68
CA ASP A 392 25.85 -21.84 4.64
C ASP A 392 26.56 -21.44 5.95
N PRO A 393 27.75 -20.81 5.90
CA PRO A 393 28.46 -20.40 7.11
C PRO A 393 27.70 -19.42 8.02
N PHE A 394 26.73 -18.68 7.48
CA PHE A 394 25.97 -17.65 8.19
C PHE A 394 24.56 -18.12 8.57
N LEU A 395 23.88 -18.78 7.64
CA LEU A 395 22.49 -19.22 7.80
C LEU A 395 22.36 -20.65 8.37
N GLY A 396 23.45 -21.42 8.38
CA GLY A 396 23.42 -22.84 8.69
C GLY A 396 22.95 -23.69 7.49
N PRO A 397 22.58 -24.95 7.72
CA PRO A 397 22.16 -25.83 6.64
C PRO A 397 20.81 -25.39 6.05
N TYR A 398 20.74 -25.34 4.72
CA TYR A 398 19.49 -25.29 3.99
C TYR A 398 19.31 -26.55 3.15
N TYR A 399 18.05 -26.96 3.02
CA TYR A 399 17.63 -28.22 2.46
C TYR A 399 16.88 -27.99 1.16
N LEU A 400 17.29 -28.69 0.12
CA LEU A 400 16.62 -28.70 -1.17
C LEU A 400 15.95 -30.05 -1.35
N VAL A 401 14.65 -30.05 -1.63
CA VAL A 401 13.87 -31.27 -1.88
C VAL A 401 13.29 -31.20 -3.27
N LYS A 402 13.78 -32.09 -4.15
CA LYS A 402 13.26 -32.24 -5.50
C LYS A 402 12.02 -33.14 -5.47
N THR A 403 10.96 -32.67 -6.11
CA THR A 403 9.67 -33.37 -6.29
C THR A 403 9.39 -33.49 -7.79
N ASP A 404 8.32 -34.21 -8.17
CA ASP A 404 7.90 -34.31 -9.57
C ASP A 404 7.47 -32.96 -10.15
N ALA A 405 7.00 -32.04 -9.31
CA ALA A 405 6.54 -30.72 -9.72
C ALA A 405 7.65 -29.66 -9.75
N GLY A 406 8.71 -29.82 -8.94
CA GLY A 406 9.70 -28.76 -8.77
C GLY A 406 10.68 -28.97 -7.62
N LEU A 407 11.39 -27.91 -7.28
CA LEU A 407 12.36 -27.85 -6.19
C LEU A 407 11.80 -26.99 -5.05
N SER A 408 11.81 -27.53 -3.83
CA SER A 408 11.54 -26.74 -2.61
C SER A 408 12.85 -26.47 -1.88
N VAL A 409 13.06 -25.24 -1.43
CA VAL A 409 14.20 -24.79 -0.64
C VAL A 409 13.68 -24.37 0.74
N MET A 410 14.25 -24.92 1.80
CA MET A 410 13.80 -24.66 3.17
C MET A 410 14.95 -24.76 4.18
N ILE A 411 14.81 -24.07 5.31
CA ILE A 411 15.81 -24.10 6.39
C ILE A 411 15.38 -25.09 7.50
N HIS A 412 14.11 -25.47 7.52
CA HIS A 412 13.54 -26.34 8.55
C HIS A 412 13.69 -27.83 8.20
N GLU A 413 14.67 -28.50 8.82
CA GLU A 413 15.00 -29.90 8.50
C GLU A 413 13.84 -30.89 8.60
N PRO A 414 13.01 -30.92 9.66
CA PRO A 414 11.90 -31.88 9.74
C PRO A 414 10.87 -31.71 8.62
N MET A 415 10.71 -30.49 8.11
CA MET A 415 9.85 -30.25 6.94
C MET A 415 10.52 -30.80 5.68
N ALA A 416 11.84 -30.66 5.54
CA ALA A 416 12.57 -31.22 4.41
C ALA A 416 12.47 -32.74 4.39
N ASP A 417 12.64 -33.37 5.56
CA ASP A 417 12.50 -34.81 5.71
C ASP A 417 11.09 -35.30 5.40
N GLN A 418 10.07 -34.57 5.88
CA GLN A 418 8.70 -34.88 5.55
C GLN A 418 8.44 -34.75 4.05
N LEU A 419 8.87 -33.66 3.42
CA LEU A 419 8.66 -33.48 1.98
C LEU A 419 9.43 -34.52 1.15
N ALA A 420 10.63 -34.89 1.57
CA ALA A 420 11.43 -35.91 0.90
C ALA A 420 10.76 -37.29 0.94
N ARG A 421 10.08 -37.63 2.04
CA ARG A 421 9.30 -38.87 2.19
C ARG A 421 7.97 -38.82 1.45
N ASP A 422 7.16 -37.81 1.71
CA ASP A 422 5.75 -37.76 1.31
C ASP A 422 5.57 -37.18 -0.10
N LYS A 423 6.62 -36.54 -0.65
CA LYS A 423 6.65 -35.83 -1.94
C LYS A 423 5.72 -34.64 -2.06
N SER A 424 4.86 -34.40 -1.09
CA SER A 424 4.01 -33.22 -0.93
C SER A 424 3.58 -33.10 0.53
N PHE A 425 3.31 -31.87 0.99
CA PHE A 425 2.70 -31.63 2.30
C PHE A 425 1.16 -31.76 2.29
N GLY A 426 0.54 -32.02 1.13
CA GLY A 426 -0.91 -31.89 0.96
C GLY A 426 -1.33 -30.42 0.81
N THR A 427 -2.63 -30.13 0.82
CA THR A 427 -3.11 -28.74 0.80
C THR A 427 -3.27 -28.24 2.23
N PRO A 428 -2.48 -27.24 2.66
CA PRO A 428 -2.72 -26.55 3.92
C PRO A 428 -4.14 -26.00 4.00
N ASP A 429 -4.69 -25.94 5.21
CA ASP A 429 -5.93 -25.20 5.43
C ASP A 429 -5.61 -23.70 5.42
N TYR A 430 -5.99 -23.04 4.34
CA TYR A 430 -5.89 -21.59 4.17
C TYR A 430 -7.22 -20.89 4.52
N GLY A 431 -8.21 -21.63 5.05
CA GLY A 431 -9.56 -21.13 5.23
C GLY A 431 -10.18 -20.62 3.92
N GLU A 432 -10.91 -19.51 4.00
CA GLU A 432 -11.55 -18.85 2.86
C GLU A 432 -10.53 -18.44 1.77
N ALA A 433 -9.29 -18.09 2.16
CA ALA A 433 -8.23 -17.68 1.25
C ALA A 433 -7.66 -18.82 0.39
N GLY A 434 -7.92 -20.09 0.76
CA GLY A 434 -7.42 -21.24 0.01
C GLY A 434 -8.00 -21.36 -1.39
N THR A 435 -9.28 -21.02 -1.54
CA THR A 435 -9.94 -20.97 -2.86
C THR A 435 -9.34 -19.87 -3.72
N TYR A 436 -8.98 -18.76 -3.08
CA TYR A 436 -8.41 -17.61 -3.77
C TYR A 436 -7.01 -17.92 -4.32
N LEU A 437 -6.12 -18.43 -3.48
CA LEU A 437 -4.77 -18.79 -3.89
C LEU A 437 -4.77 -19.85 -5.00
N LYS A 438 -5.61 -20.89 -4.90
CA LYS A 438 -5.66 -21.96 -5.92
C LYS A 438 -6.08 -21.48 -7.31
N ASN A 439 -6.89 -20.43 -7.39
CA ASN A 439 -7.51 -20.00 -8.65
C ASN A 439 -6.77 -18.85 -9.35
N ASN A 440 -5.79 -18.20 -8.72
CA ASN A 440 -5.16 -17.00 -9.24
C ASN A 440 -3.64 -17.16 -9.34
N ALA A 441 -3.08 -17.15 -10.56
CA ALA A 441 -1.64 -17.36 -10.80
C ALA A 441 -0.68 -16.47 -10.01
N ASN A 442 -1.07 -15.22 -9.78
CA ASN A 442 -0.28 -14.24 -9.04
C ASN A 442 -1.15 -13.80 -7.88
N SER A 443 -0.90 -14.39 -6.72
CA SER A 443 -1.72 -14.14 -5.53
C SER A 443 -0.92 -14.36 -4.27
N GLY A 444 -1.33 -13.71 -3.19
CA GLY A 444 -0.84 -14.01 -1.88
C GLY A 444 -1.86 -13.75 -0.80
N TYR A 445 -1.48 -14.19 0.38
CA TYR A 445 -2.25 -14.25 1.59
C TYR A 445 -1.32 -13.96 2.77
N VAL A 446 -1.78 -13.16 3.72
CA VAL A 446 -1.12 -12.95 5.00
C VAL A 446 -2.16 -13.04 6.10
N ASN A 447 -1.98 -13.97 7.01
CA ASN A 447 -2.77 -14.08 8.23
C ASN A 447 -2.39 -12.93 9.17
N LEU A 448 -3.39 -12.19 9.64
CA LEU A 448 -3.21 -11.10 10.60
C LEU A 448 -3.87 -11.42 11.95
N ASP A 449 -4.55 -12.58 12.07
CA ASP A 449 -5.21 -12.97 13.30
C ASP A 449 -4.22 -13.58 14.30
N LEU A 450 -3.79 -12.74 15.26
CA LEU A 450 -2.92 -13.12 16.38
C LEU A 450 -3.37 -14.38 17.14
N GLN A 451 -4.68 -14.66 17.22
CA GLN A 451 -5.19 -15.84 17.93
C GLN A 451 -4.87 -17.15 17.21
N THR A 452 -4.62 -17.07 15.90
CA THR A 452 -4.29 -18.23 15.06
C THR A 452 -2.80 -18.31 14.73
N MET A 453 -2.01 -17.32 15.15
CA MET A 453 -0.56 -17.33 14.96
C MET A 453 0.12 -18.32 15.92
N PRO A 454 1.21 -18.98 15.50
CA PRO A 454 1.99 -19.83 16.39
C PRO A 454 2.50 -19.04 17.61
N PRO A 455 2.56 -19.65 18.81
CA PRO A 455 3.12 -19.02 19.99
C PRO A 455 4.56 -18.53 19.80
N SER A 456 5.38 -19.27 19.04
CA SER A 456 6.76 -18.88 18.74
C SER A 456 6.86 -17.58 17.94
N PHE A 457 5.96 -17.37 16.99
CA PHE A 457 5.89 -16.11 16.23
C PHE A 457 5.47 -14.95 17.14
N THR A 458 4.49 -15.18 18.00
CA THR A 458 4.01 -14.17 18.96
C THR A 458 5.09 -13.79 19.98
N ALA A 459 5.89 -14.76 20.43
CA ALA A 459 7.04 -14.51 21.31
C ALA A 459 8.09 -13.62 20.63
N ILE A 460 8.47 -13.93 19.39
CA ILE A 460 9.41 -13.10 18.62
C ILE A 460 8.87 -11.68 18.42
N LEU A 461 7.58 -11.51 18.13
CA LEU A 461 7.01 -10.18 18.03
C LEU A 461 7.07 -9.40 19.36
N LYS A 462 6.94 -10.08 20.50
CA LYS A 462 7.07 -9.44 21.82
C LYS A 462 8.51 -9.04 22.11
N ASP A 463 9.46 -9.91 21.78
CA ASP A 463 10.88 -9.70 22.07
C ASP A 463 11.51 -8.64 21.16
N GLU A 464 11.14 -8.62 19.87
CA GLU A 464 11.73 -7.72 18.86
C GLU A 464 11.09 -6.33 18.83
N PHE A 465 9.87 -6.19 19.36
CA PHE A 465 9.13 -4.92 19.33
C PHE A 465 8.80 -4.42 20.73
N PRO A 466 9.58 -3.48 21.29
CA PRO A 466 9.36 -2.93 22.65
C PRO A 466 7.94 -2.41 22.89
N ARG A 467 7.27 -1.92 21.84
CA ARG A 467 5.87 -1.48 21.87
C ARG A 467 4.92 -2.51 21.26
N TYR A 468 5.14 -3.80 21.54
CA TYR A 468 4.32 -4.90 21.01
C TYR A 468 2.82 -4.70 21.26
N SER A 469 2.43 -4.10 22.38
CA SER A 469 1.03 -3.80 22.69
C SER A 469 0.34 -2.90 21.64
N LEU A 470 1.09 -2.03 20.93
CA LEU A 470 0.58 -1.27 19.79
C LEU A 470 0.33 -2.17 18.57
N ILE A 471 1.22 -3.12 18.31
CA ILE A 471 1.06 -4.12 17.24
C ILE A 471 -0.14 -5.00 17.55
N GLU A 472 -0.26 -5.48 18.79
CA GLU A 472 -1.40 -6.27 19.26
C GLU A 472 -2.72 -5.53 19.05
N THR A 473 -2.77 -4.26 19.48
CA THR A 473 -3.93 -3.39 19.27
C THR A 473 -4.25 -3.21 17.79
N SER A 474 -3.22 -3.00 16.95
CA SER A 474 -3.34 -2.80 15.50
C SER A 474 -3.87 -4.03 14.75
N LEU A 475 -3.50 -5.23 15.19
CA LEU A 475 -3.88 -6.48 14.53
C LEU A 475 -5.18 -7.08 15.09
N LYS A 476 -5.60 -6.70 16.30
CA LYS A 476 -6.79 -7.24 16.98
C LYS A 476 -8.05 -7.33 16.11
N PRO A 477 -8.46 -6.28 15.34
CA PRO A 477 -9.68 -6.36 14.54
C PRO A 477 -9.46 -7.05 13.18
N LEU A 478 -8.21 -7.31 12.79
CA LEU A 478 -7.85 -7.83 11.48
C LEU A 478 -7.88 -9.36 11.49
N HIS A 479 -8.33 -9.94 10.38
CA HIS A 479 -8.29 -11.37 10.15
C HIS A 479 -7.16 -11.73 9.19
N HIS A 480 -7.16 -11.18 7.98
CA HIS A 480 -6.14 -11.49 6.98
C HIS A 480 -6.10 -10.44 5.87
N VAL A 481 -5.06 -10.53 5.03
CA VAL A 481 -4.92 -9.77 3.79
C VAL A 481 -4.79 -10.74 2.63
N GLU A 482 -5.48 -10.44 1.53
CA GLU A 482 -5.35 -11.15 0.26
C GLU A 482 -4.93 -10.17 -0.83
N PHE A 483 -4.12 -10.63 -1.78
CA PHE A 483 -3.85 -9.88 -3.00
C PHE A 483 -3.76 -10.79 -4.21
N ARG A 484 -4.21 -10.32 -5.37
CA ARG A 484 -4.06 -10.98 -6.66
C ARG A 484 -3.76 -9.98 -7.75
N GLN A 485 -3.20 -10.49 -8.82
CA GLN A 485 -2.94 -9.73 -10.03
C GLN A 485 -3.33 -10.51 -11.27
N ASP A 486 -4.20 -9.91 -12.08
CA ASP A 486 -4.45 -10.28 -13.47
C ASP A 486 -3.61 -9.40 -14.44
N LYS A 487 -3.78 -9.60 -15.75
CA LYS A 487 -3.07 -8.84 -16.80
C LYS A 487 -2.99 -7.34 -16.54
N LYS A 488 -4.09 -6.68 -16.19
CA LYS A 488 -4.13 -5.22 -16.09
C LYS A 488 -4.72 -4.74 -14.78
N ARG A 489 -5.18 -5.66 -13.94
CA ARG A 489 -5.85 -5.35 -12.68
C ARG A 489 -5.20 -6.08 -11.51
N GLY A 490 -4.88 -5.33 -10.48
CA GLY A 490 -4.58 -5.88 -9.17
C GLY A 490 -5.82 -5.79 -8.29
N PHE A 491 -5.98 -6.72 -7.36
CA PHE A 491 -6.96 -6.60 -6.29
C PHE A 491 -6.28 -6.94 -4.99
N SER A 492 -6.39 -6.10 -3.97
CA SER A 492 -6.06 -6.46 -2.61
C SER A 492 -7.24 -6.20 -1.69
N LYS A 493 -7.32 -6.97 -0.61
CA LYS A 493 -8.40 -6.93 0.36
C LYS A 493 -7.81 -7.08 1.75
N VAL A 494 -8.17 -6.18 2.66
CA VAL A 494 -7.92 -6.33 4.10
C VAL A 494 -9.23 -6.75 4.75
N VAL A 495 -9.22 -7.86 5.48
CA VAL A 495 -10.43 -8.47 6.06
C VAL A 495 -10.46 -8.24 7.55
N PHE A 496 -11.58 -7.75 8.05
CA PHE A 496 -11.84 -7.55 9.46
C PHE A 496 -12.59 -8.76 10.04
N LYS A 497 -12.39 -9.02 11.32
CA LYS A 497 -13.09 -10.09 12.04
C LYS A 497 -14.59 -9.82 12.13
N ASN A 498 -14.96 -8.56 12.32
CA ASN A 498 -16.35 -8.12 12.31
C ASN A 498 -16.82 -7.93 10.86
N LYS A 499 -17.54 -8.92 10.34
CA LYS A 499 -18.01 -8.93 8.95
C LYS A 499 -19.22 -8.01 8.71
N GLU A 500 -19.88 -7.52 9.77
CA GLU A 500 -21.13 -6.75 9.68
C GLU A 500 -20.89 -5.23 9.75
N GLN A 501 -19.75 -4.81 10.31
CA GLN A 501 -19.42 -3.40 10.44
C GLN A 501 -18.66 -2.88 9.22
N ASN A 502 -18.98 -1.66 8.79
CA ASN A 502 -18.26 -1.02 7.71
C ASN A 502 -16.78 -0.83 8.08
N SER A 503 -15.89 -1.21 7.17
CA SER A 503 -14.45 -1.19 7.42
C SER A 503 -13.88 0.21 7.66
N LEU A 504 -14.55 1.28 7.21
CA LEU A 504 -14.14 2.64 7.53
C LEU A 504 -14.33 2.93 9.03
N ILE A 505 -15.43 2.46 9.62
CA ILE A 505 -15.68 2.61 11.05
C ILE A 505 -14.65 1.79 11.84
N GLU A 506 -14.40 0.54 11.44
CA GLU A 506 -13.37 -0.31 12.04
C GLU A 506 -11.99 0.34 12.00
N LEU A 507 -11.60 0.97 10.89
CA LEU A 507 -10.32 1.68 10.79
C LEU A 507 -10.26 2.92 11.70
N LEU A 508 -11.37 3.65 11.84
CA LEU A 508 -11.45 4.77 12.76
C LEU A 508 -11.40 4.29 14.23
N ASP A 509 -12.05 3.17 14.56
CA ASP A 509 -11.99 2.50 15.88
C ASP A 509 -10.56 2.06 16.19
N LEU A 510 -9.91 1.46 15.20
CA LEU A 510 -8.53 1.04 15.31
C LEU A 510 -7.57 2.21 15.53
N THR A 511 -7.75 3.29 14.78
CA THR A 511 -6.92 4.50 14.94
C THR A 511 -7.09 5.09 16.34
N ASP A 512 -8.32 5.08 16.87
CA ASP A 512 -8.62 5.56 18.22
C ASP A 512 -7.97 4.69 19.30
N ALA A 513 -8.09 3.37 19.16
CA ALA A 513 -7.48 2.41 20.08
C ALA A 513 -5.94 2.50 20.08
N ILE A 514 -5.32 2.64 18.90
CA ILE A 514 -3.87 2.83 18.78
C ILE A 514 -3.44 4.13 19.45
N TYR A 515 -4.18 5.22 19.22
CA TYR A 515 -3.88 6.51 19.84
C TYR A 515 -3.95 6.43 21.37
N LEU A 516 -5.01 5.85 21.92
CA LEU A 516 -5.16 5.68 23.37
C LEU A 516 -4.04 4.82 23.96
N LYS A 517 -3.68 3.71 23.28
CA LYS A 517 -2.58 2.86 23.75
C LYS A 517 -1.23 3.55 23.66
N TYR A 518 -1.01 4.39 22.65
CA TYR A 518 0.19 5.20 22.55
C TYR A 518 0.32 6.19 23.71
N MET A 519 -0.78 6.88 24.05
CA MET A 519 -0.79 7.80 25.20
C MET A 519 -0.55 7.09 26.53
N GLU A 520 -1.12 5.89 26.72
CA GLU A 520 -0.85 5.05 27.90
C GLU A 520 0.64 4.75 28.05
N LEU A 521 1.30 4.35 26.94
CA LEU A 521 2.75 4.06 26.94
C LEU A 521 3.61 5.31 27.17
N GLU A 522 3.23 6.48 26.64
CA GLU A 522 3.95 7.74 26.93
C GLU A 522 3.86 8.10 28.42
N LEU A 523 2.69 7.90 29.05
CA LEU A 523 2.53 8.15 30.48
C LEU A 523 3.34 7.19 31.34
N GLU A 524 3.38 5.90 30.98
CA GLU A 524 4.23 4.90 31.66
C GLU A 524 5.72 5.27 31.56
N GLU A 525 6.20 5.68 30.38
CA GLU A 525 7.58 6.14 30.18
C GLU A 525 7.90 7.41 31.01
N GLU A 526 6.97 8.37 31.09
CA GLU A 526 7.15 9.57 31.92
C GLU A 526 7.19 9.25 33.43
N GLU A 527 6.34 8.32 33.91
CA GLU A 527 6.35 7.87 35.30
C GLU A 527 7.64 7.11 35.65
N GLU A 528 8.14 6.25 34.76
CA GLU A 528 9.41 5.55 34.95
C GLU A 528 10.59 6.52 35.05
N VAL A 529 10.66 7.52 34.17
CA VAL A 529 11.70 8.57 34.22
C VAL A 529 11.62 9.36 35.53
N GLN A 530 10.41 9.73 35.99
CA GLN A 530 10.25 10.42 37.26
C GLN A 530 10.70 9.57 38.45
N ILE A 531 10.39 8.26 38.45
CA ILE A 531 10.84 7.33 39.49
C ILE A 531 12.37 7.17 39.46
N GLU A 532 12.98 7.05 38.28
CA GLU A 532 14.45 6.99 38.14
C GLU A 532 15.12 8.27 38.63
N GLU A 533 14.58 9.46 38.29
CA GLU A 533 15.08 10.74 38.78
C GLU A 533 14.97 10.85 40.32
N LEU A 534 13.86 10.38 40.90
CA LEU A 534 13.66 10.33 42.36
C LEU A 534 14.62 9.36 43.06
N ILE A 535 14.96 8.23 42.43
CA ILE A 535 15.95 7.26 42.95
C ILE A 535 17.37 7.81 42.84
N LEU A 536 17.71 8.47 41.73
CA LEU A 536 19.05 8.99 41.46
C LEU A 536 19.35 10.29 42.23
N ASN A 537 18.32 11.06 42.63
CA ASN A 537 18.48 12.31 43.35
C ASN A 537 17.54 12.43 44.57
N PRO A 538 17.74 11.60 45.62
CA PRO A 538 16.83 11.51 46.76
C PRO A 538 16.81 12.76 47.66
N GLU A 539 17.80 13.66 47.55
CA GLU A 539 17.90 14.89 48.36
C GLU A 539 17.08 16.07 47.81
N GLY A 540 16.45 15.92 46.63
CA GLY A 540 15.66 16.98 45.99
C GLY A 540 14.19 17.05 46.41
N ILE A 541 13.70 16.17 47.28
CA ILE A 541 12.31 16.17 47.74
C ILE A 541 12.21 16.97 49.04
N GLU A 542 12.01 18.28 48.95
CA GLU A 542 11.40 19.03 50.05
C GLU A 542 9.92 18.61 50.14
N LEU A 543 9.60 17.75 51.12
CA LEU A 543 8.23 17.40 51.46
C LEU A 543 7.54 18.65 52.03
N GLU A 544 6.62 19.26 51.26
CA GLU A 544 5.64 20.23 51.80
C GLU A 544 4.54 19.56 52.62
#